data_AF-A0A4Q7ZAJ8-F1
#
_entry.id   AF-A0A4Q7ZAJ8-F1
#
_cell.length_a   1.000
_cell.length_b   1.000
_cell.length_c   1.000
_cell.angle_alpha   90.00
_cell.angle_beta   90.00
_cell.angle_gamma   90.00
#
_symmetry.space_group_name_H-M   'P 1'
#
loop_
_entity.id
_entity.type
_entity.pdbx_description
1 polymer ?
#
loop_
_entity_poly.entity_id
_entity_poly.type
_entity_poly.pdbx_seq_one_letter_code
_entity_poly.pdbx_strand_id
1 'polypeptide(L)'
;MNSRLAILTLTAAVLSGCASSPEPTFGDQLAARSDQAKSISKQWKSGQADVAKGEKMISKGQDLIDEAKKNQEKGTSLIEEGRKLVENGKKQMADSEAAYHDMRATPVQPAQ
;
A
#
# COMPACT_ATOMS: atom_id res chain seq x y z
N MET A 1 -59.00 -11.26 -53.93
CA MET A 1 -60.23 -10.62 -53.40
C MET A 1 -59.88 -9.90 -52.12
N ASN A 2 -59.67 -8.58 -52.21
CA ASN A 2 -60.62 -7.53 -51.80
C ASN A 2 -60.50 -7.31 -50.29
N SER A 3 -59.67 -6.39 -49.81
CA SER A 3 -59.75 -4.92 -49.89
C SER A 3 -61.05 -4.35 -49.30
N ARG A 4 -60.84 -3.60 -48.22
CA ARG A 4 -61.62 -2.46 -47.68
C ARG A 4 -62.64 -2.75 -46.57
N LEU A 5 -62.58 -1.83 -45.60
CA LEU A 5 -63.51 -1.53 -44.50
C LEU A 5 -63.44 -2.42 -43.25
N ALA A 6 -62.56 -2.02 -42.32
CA ALA A 6 -62.91 -1.89 -40.89
C ALA A 6 -61.92 -0.94 -40.19
N ILE A 7 -61.77 0.28 -40.72
CA ILE A 7 -61.34 1.42 -39.90
C ILE A 7 -62.61 1.91 -39.22
N LEU A 8 -62.79 1.61 -37.94
CA LEU A 8 -63.44 2.52 -36.97
C LEU A 8 -63.49 1.87 -35.58
N THR A 9 -63.09 2.68 -34.59
CA THR A 9 -63.33 2.56 -33.15
C THR A 9 -62.59 1.46 -32.38
N LEU A 10 -61.38 1.77 -31.86
CA LEU A 10 -61.10 1.65 -30.41
C LEU A 10 -59.77 2.32 -29.94
N THR A 11 -59.37 3.44 -30.51
CA THR A 11 -58.25 4.27 -30.01
C THR A 11 -58.72 5.32 -28.99
N ALA A 12 -59.36 4.91 -27.90
CA ALA A 12 -59.76 5.83 -26.83
C ALA A 12 -60.00 5.14 -25.47
N ALA A 13 -58.98 4.57 -24.83
CA ALA A 13 -59.08 4.18 -23.40
C ALA A 13 -57.72 3.94 -22.69
N VAL A 14 -56.66 4.74 -22.94
CA VAL A 14 -55.45 4.70 -22.10
C VAL A 14 -55.03 6.10 -21.66
N LEU A 15 -55.96 6.84 -21.06
CA LEU A 15 -55.68 8.11 -20.38
C LEU A 15 -56.64 8.26 -19.21
N SER A 16 -56.49 7.46 -18.14
CA SER A 16 -57.10 7.69 -16.82
C SER A 16 -56.57 6.66 -15.82
N GLY A 17 -55.33 6.84 -15.38
CA GLY A 17 -54.68 5.98 -14.40
C GLY A 17 -53.65 6.71 -13.54
N CYS A 18 -53.84 8.01 -13.31
CA CYS A 18 -53.12 8.76 -12.28
C CYS A 18 -54.12 9.22 -11.22
N ALA A 19 -54.77 8.27 -10.55
CA ALA A 19 -55.63 8.57 -9.42
C ALA A 19 -55.59 7.40 -8.44
N SER A 20 -54.65 7.47 -7.49
CA SER A 20 -54.70 6.91 -6.13
C SER A 20 -53.34 6.42 -5.66
N SER A 21 -52.44 7.36 -5.45
CA SER A 21 -51.49 7.26 -4.33
C SER A 21 -51.42 8.68 -3.75
N PRO A 22 -51.47 8.86 -2.42
CA PRO A 22 -51.30 10.19 -1.83
C PRO A 22 -49.99 10.78 -2.37
N GLU A 23 -50.07 11.91 -3.08
CA GLU A 23 -48.86 12.60 -3.52
C GLU A 23 -48.11 13.09 -2.28
N PRO A 24 -46.79 12.84 -2.18
CA PRO A 24 -46.00 13.31 -1.06
C PRO A 24 -46.11 14.84 -0.98
N THR A 25 -46.51 15.33 0.18
CA THR A 25 -46.63 16.77 0.40
C THR A 25 -45.26 17.44 0.34
N PHE A 26 -45.23 18.76 0.19
CA PHE A 26 -43.97 19.50 0.26
C PHE A 26 -43.19 19.20 1.56
N GLY A 27 -43.87 18.99 2.69
CA GLY A 27 -43.27 18.61 3.97
C GLY A 27 -42.59 17.25 3.92
N ASP A 28 -43.23 16.24 3.31
CA ASP A 28 -42.67 14.90 3.15
C ASP A 28 -41.42 14.92 2.26
N GLN A 29 -41.45 15.70 1.18
CA GLN A 29 -40.30 15.88 0.30
C GLN A 29 -39.14 16.58 1.01
N LEU A 30 -39.43 17.61 1.81
CA LEU A 30 -38.41 18.31 2.60
C LEU A 30 -37.78 17.39 3.65
N ALA A 31 -38.57 16.56 4.32
CA ALA A 31 -38.08 15.55 5.27
C ALA A 31 -37.17 14.52 4.58
N ALA A 32 -37.61 13.95 3.46
CA ALA A 32 -36.81 12.99 2.70
C ALA A 32 -35.47 13.57 2.22
N ARG A 33 -35.46 14.81 1.73
CA ARG A 33 -34.23 15.51 1.36
C ARG A 33 -33.32 15.76 2.56
N SER A 34 -33.88 16.05 3.73
CA SER A 34 -33.12 16.27 4.96
C SER A 34 -32.43 14.98 5.42
N ASP A 35 -33.13 13.85 5.34
CA ASP A 35 -32.55 12.53 5.66
C ASP A 35 -31.45 12.13 4.68
N GLN A 36 -31.66 12.38 3.38
CA GLN A 36 -30.63 12.19 2.36
C GLN A 36 -29.41 13.06 2.65
N ALA A 37 -29.59 14.36 2.92
CA ALA A 37 -28.50 15.27 3.25
C ALA A 37 -27.73 14.83 4.50
N LYS A 38 -28.43 14.32 5.53
CA LYS A 38 -27.81 13.78 6.74
C LYS A 38 -26.97 12.54 6.45
N SER A 39 -27.48 11.62 5.62
CA SER A 39 -26.74 10.43 5.18
C SER A 39 -25.47 10.81 4.40
N ILE A 40 -25.60 11.73 3.44
CA ILE A 40 -24.46 12.25 2.66
C ILE A 40 -23.42 12.87 3.58
N SER A 41 -23.83 13.70 4.56
CA SER A 41 -22.90 14.31 5.52
C SER A 41 -22.17 13.27 6.38
N LYS A 42 -22.87 12.21 6.83
CA LYS A 42 -22.23 11.10 7.56
C LYS A 42 -21.19 10.38 6.71
N GLN A 43 -21.53 10.07 5.45
CA GLN A 43 -20.60 9.42 4.52
C GLN A 43 -19.38 10.30 4.25
N TRP A 44 -19.59 11.59 4.01
CA TRP A 44 -18.51 12.56 3.81
C TRP A 44 -17.56 12.63 5.02
N LYS A 45 -18.10 12.69 6.24
CA LYS A 45 -17.30 12.69 7.47
C LYS A 45 -16.50 11.40 7.64
N SER A 46 -17.10 10.24 7.32
CA SER A 46 -16.40 8.96 7.33
C SER A 46 -15.26 8.97 6.32
N GLY A 47 -15.53 9.40 5.08
CA GLY A 47 -14.52 9.48 4.02
C GLY A 47 -13.35 10.40 4.40
N GLN A 48 -13.61 11.56 5.01
CA GLN A 48 -12.54 12.42 5.53
C GLN A 48 -11.71 11.73 6.61
N ALA A 49 -12.34 10.99 7.53
CA ALA A 49 -11.62 10.26 8.56
C ALA A 49 -10.75 9.14 7.95
N ASP A 50 -11.26 8.44 6.94
CA ASP A 50 -10.53 7.40 6.22
C ASP A 50 -9.34 7.98 5.44
N VAL A 51 -9.51 9.13 4.78
CA VAL A 51 -8.42 9.86 4.12
C VAL A 51 -7.33 10.23 5.12
N ALA A 52 -7.68 10.88 6.23
CA ALA A 52 -6.71 11.29 7.24
C ALA A 52 -5.96 10.07 7.85
N LYS A 53 -6.66 8.95 8.06
CA LYS A 53 -6.04 7.70 8.50
C LYS A 53 -5.09 7.14 7.43
N GLY A 54 -5.52 7.14 6.17
CA GLY A 54 -4.72 6.69 5.03
C GLY A 54 -3.44 7.49 4.87
N GLU A 55 -3.53 8.82 4.91
CA GLU A 55 -2.37 9.73 4.86
C GLU A 55 -1.37 9.44 5.98
N LYS A 56 -1.85 9.24 7.21
CA LYS A 56 -1.01 8.85 8.35
C LYS A 56 -0.32 7.50 8.14
N MET A 57 -1.00 6.53 7.55
CA MET A 57 -0.43 5.22 7.24
C MET A 57 0.63 5.32 6.13
N ILE A 58 0.40 6.13 5.10
CA ILE A 58 1.36 6.41 4.03
C ILE A 58 2.64 7.04 4.61
N SER A 59 2.49 8.09 5.42
CA SER A 59 3.64 8.76 6.06
C SER A 59 4.45 7.80 6.93
N LYS A 60 3.80 7.01 7.78
CA LYS A 60 4.50 5.98 8.57
C LYS A 60 5.19 4.93 7.71
N GLY A 61 4.58 4.53 6.59
CA GLY A 61 5.19 3.59 5.65
C GLY A 61 6.45 4.17 5.00
N GLN A 62 6.45 5.45 4.66
CA GLN A 62 7.61 6.16 4.13
C GLN A 62 8.75 6.21 5.16
N ASP A 63 8.44 6.54 6.42
CA ASP A 63 9.43 6.56 7.50
C ASP A 63 10.10 5.19 7.69
N LEU A 64 9.31 4.11 7.68
CA LEU A 64 9.81 2.73 7.78
C LEU A 64 10.71 2.35 6.60
N ILE A 65 10.36 2.79 5.38
CA ILE A 65 11.18 2.56 4.19
C ILE A 65 12.54 3.25 4.33
N ASP A 66 12.57 4.48 4.82
CA ASP A 66 13.82 5.23 4.96
C ASP A 66 14.70 4.69 6.09
N GLU A 67 14.10 4.20 7.18
CA GLU A 67 14.84 3.47 8.22
C GLU A 67 15.43 2.16 7.69
N ALA A 68 14.66 1.38 6.93
CA ALA A 68 15.12 0.14 6.33
C ALA A 68 16.32 0.36 5.38
N LYS A 69 16.30 1.41 4.56
CA LYS A 69 17.44 1.78 3.70
C LYS A 69 18.71 2.07 4.52
N LYS A 70 18.60 2.87 5.58
CA LYS A 70 19.74 3.17 6.47
C LYS A 70 20.30 1.91 7.12
N ASN A 71 19.42 1.01 7.57
CA ASN A 71 19.83 -0.27 8.15
C ASN A 71 20.53 -1.17 7.12
N GLN A 72 20.05 -1.20 5.87
CA GLN A 72 20.67 -1.94 4.78
C GLN A 72 22.06 -1.39 4.43
N GLU A 73 22.22 -0.06 4.35
CA GLU A 73 23.51 0.60 4.13
C GLU A 73 24.51 0.25 5.24
N LYS A 74 24.07 0.35 6.51
CA LYS A 74 24.89 -0.03 7.67
C LYS A 74 25.30 -1.50 7.62
N GLY A 75 24.36 -2.40 7.34
CA GLY A 75 24.64 -3.83 7.21
C GLY A 75 25.65 -4.12 6.09
N THR A 76 25.55 -3.41 4.97
CA THR A 76 26.49 -3.52 3.85
C THR A 76 27.90 -3.06 4.25
N SER A 77 28.02 -1.94 4.97
CA SER A 77 29.31 -1.46 5.50
C SER A 77 29.97 -2.48 6.43
N LEU A 78 29.19 -3.05 7.35
CA LEU A 78 29.69 -4.06 8.30
C LEU A 78 30.17 -5.33 7.59
N ILE A 79 29.48 -5.77 6.55
CA ILE A 79 29.92 -6.91 5.73
C ILE A 79 31.27 -6.60 5.07
N GLU A 80 31.42 -5.40 4.52
CA GLU A 80 32.65 -5.01 3.85
C GLU A 80 33.84 -4.88 4.81
N GLU A 81 33.64 -4.26 5.98
CA GLU A 81 34.63 -4.21 7.05
C GLU A 81 35.00 -5.62 7.53
N GLY A 82 34.01 -6.49 7.74
CA GLY A 82 34.22 -7.88 8.12
C GLY A 82 35.06 -8.66 7.10
N ARG A 83 34.82 -8.45 5.80
CA ARG A 83 35.63 -9.07 4.73
C ARG A 83 37.09 -8.64 4.80
N LYS A 84 37.36 -7.35 4.98
CA LYS A 84 38.72 -6.81 5.13
C LYS A 84 39.43 -7.40 6.33
N LEU A 85 38.73 -7.52 7.47
CA LEU A 85 39.29 -8.15 8.67
C LEU A 85 39.65 -9.62 8.44
N VAL A 86 38.77 -10.38 7.77
CA VAL A 86 39.03 -11.79 7.42
C VAL A 86 40.24 -11.91 6.49
N GLU A 87 40.33 -11.07 5.47
CA GLU A 87 41.46 -11.06 4.53
C GLU A 87 42.78 -10.74 5.25
N ASN A 88 42.79 -9.68 6.06
CA ASN A 88 43.96 -9.28 6.84
C ASN A 88 44.37 -10.37 7.84
N GLY A 89 43.42 -10.99 8.52
CA GLY A 89 43.67 -12.10 9.45
C GLY A 89 44.30 -13.29 8.73
N LYS A 90 43.76 -13.68 7.56
CA LYS A 90 44.35 -14.76 6.75
C LYS A 90 45.78 -14.45 6.32
N LYS A 91 46.05 -13.21 5.91
CA LYS A 91 47.40 -12.77 5.56
C LYS A 91 48.36 -12.87 6.76
N GLN A 92 47.96 -12.39 7.94
CA GLN A 92 48.76 -12.48 9.15
C GLN A 92 49.05 -13.93 9.55
N MET A 93 48.07 -14.83 9.41
CA MET A 93 48.26 -16.26 9.65
C MET A 93 49.31 -16.85 8.71
N ALA A 94 49.20 -16.56 7.40
CA ALA A 94 50.16 -17.05 6.40
C ALA A 94 51.58 -16.50 6.64
N ASP A 95 51.70 -15.20 6.95
CA ASP A 95 52.98 -14.56 7.26
C ASP A 95 53.61 -15.19 8.52
N SER A 96 52.80 -15.50 9.54
CA SER A 96 53.26 -16.16 10.78
C SER A 96 53.72 -17.59 10.54
N GLU A 97 52.99 -18.35 9.72
CA GLU A 97 53.36 -19.71 9.32
C GLU A 97 54.69 -19.71 8.55
N ALA A 98 54.86 -18.79 7.60
CA ALA A 98 56.10 -18.62 6.86
C ALA A 98 57.29 -18.27 7.80
N ALA A 99 57.11 -17.35 8.74
CA ALA A 99 58.13 -16.99 9.72
C ALA A 99 58.52 -18.18 10.62
N TYR A 100 57.54 -18.98 11.05
CA TYR A 100 57.79 -20.19 11.83
C TYR A 100 58.59 -21.24 11.04
N HIS A 101 58.28 -21.43 9.76
CA HIS A 101 59.02 -22.32 8.88
C HIS A 101 60.48 -21.88 8.71
N ASP A 102 60.73 -20.59 8.52
CA ASP A 102 62.08 -20.02 8.38
C ASP A 102 62.91 -20.19 9.67
N MET A 103 62.31 -19.87 10.83
CA MET A 103 62.94 -20.06 12.15
C MET A 103 63.35 -21.52 12.38
N ARG A 104 62.52 -22.49 11.96
CA ARG A 104 62.85 -23.92 12.11
C ARG A 104 63.90 -24.41 11.12
N ALA A 105 64.09 -23.72 10.00
CA ALA A 105 65.11 -24.05 9.01
C ALA A 105 66.50 -23.52 9.39
N THR A 106 66.58 -22.53 10.27
CA THR A 106 67.86 -21.98 10.76
C THR A 106 68.45 -22.86 11.87
N PRO A 107 69.69 -23.37 11.73
CA PRO A 107 70.33 -24.15 12.78
C PRO A 107 70.60 -23.29 14.01
N VAL A 108 70.20 -23.76 15.21
CA VAL A 108 70.65 -23.17 16.47
C VAL A 108 72.16 -23.36 16.60
N GLN A 109 72.92 -22.27 16.44
CA GLN A 109 74.34 -22.28 16.76
C GLN A 109 74.48 -22.39 18.30
N PRO A 110 75.16 -23.41 18.83
CA PRO A 110 75.40 -23.50 20.27
C PRO A 110 76.25 -22.29 20.70
N ALA A 111 75.81 -21.61 21.76
CA ALA A 111 76.55 -20.50 22.34
C ALA A 111 77.97 -20.95 22.73
N GLN A 112 78.98 -20.24 22.23
CA GLN A 112 80.39 -20.45 22.56
C GLN A 112 80.75 -19.81 23.90
#